data_AF-A0A9D5KSN2-F1
#
_entry.id   AF-A0A9D5KSN2-F1
#
_cell.length_a   1.000
_cell.length_b   1.000
_cell.length_c   1.000
_cell.angle_alpha   90.00
_cell.angle_beta   90.00
_cell.angle_gamma   90.00
#
_symmetry.space_group_name_H-M   'P 1'
#
loop_
_entity.id
_entity.type
_entity.pdbx_description
1 polymer ?
#
loop_
_entity_poly.entity_id
_entity_poly.type
_entity_poly.pdbx_seq_one_letter_code
_entity_poly.pdbx_strand_id
1 'polypeptide(L)'
;MADLTPKDLEILAERGISQTEIDDQLAALRNGFPFLNIEAEATVENCIKRPTAEMQKKAIEIWHQFLESGGVAVKLVPASGAASRMFKDLHAFLNGKKDKPDTDFMRAFFDNIEKFAFYPRLNFVTLTLFGKSIYTLIEEKRYKDIVAALLNKEGLNYGRLPKALLQFHKVPGTSCTPLEEHLAEGAETIKDRNGKVRVHFTVSDDHLPLVKMKIEEAAGGVGKKYGVKLEVGTSVQKPSTDTICVTQDGKIFRKDGALFFRPGGHGSLIENLNDIDADVVFIKNIDNVVPEQRREISNRFKMIAGGILMGAKTKADEYCRRLQKGTPSHEELAEMLRFLREVLCITHDKSDVMPDEQVASYIFAKLNRPMRVCGMVKNEGEPGGGPFLAYNPDGTVSPQILESVQLDTSDKRIEEIFRRSTHFNPVDLVCAIKDFEGRKFHLTDHVDRSTGFISEKSVDGVEIKALERPGLWNGAMSDWNTIFVEVPAETFNPVKTVNDLLRPAHQI
;
A
#
# COMPACT_ATOMS: atom_id res chain seq x y z
N MET A 1 12.98 -25.03 23.67
CA MET A 1 11.52 -24.90 23.47
C MET A 1 11.11 -23.58 24.09
N ALA A 2 10.25 -22.82 23.42
CA ALA A 2 9.72 -21.58 23.95
C ALA A 2 9.04 -21.82 25.31
N ASP A 3 9.22 -20.93 26.28
CA ASP A 3 8.62 -21.02 27.61
C ASP A 3 7.15 -20.54 27.54
N LEU A 4 6.33 -21.31 26.82
CA LEU A 4 4.90 -21.08 26.63
C LEU A 4 4.11 -21.84 27.69
N THR A 5 3.24 -21.12 28.39
CA THR A 5 2.32 -21.67 29.39
C THR A 5 1.03 -22.17 28.72
N PRO A 6 0.21 -23.01 29.39
CA PRO A 6 -1.09 -23.42 28.86
C PRO A 6 -2.00 -22.23 28.48
N LYS A 7 -1.97 -21.16 29.28
CA LYS A 7 -2.70 -19.91 29.01
C LYS A 7 -2.23 -19.23 27.72
N ASP A 8 -0.94 -19.35 27.39
CA ASP A 8 -0.41 -18.79 26.15
C ASP A 8 -0.92 -19.56 24.93
N LEU A 9 -1.04 -20.88 25.04
CA LEU A 9 -1.60 -21.72 23.97
C LEU A 9 -3.08 -21.39 23.71
N GLU A 10 -3.85 -21.07 24.75
CA GLU A 10 -5.24 -20.59 24.63
C GLU A 10 -5.29 -19.25 23.89
N ILE A 11 -4.45 -18.27 24.27
CA ILE A 11 -4.36 -16.96 23.61
C ILE A 11 -3.98 -17.11 22.13
N LEU A 12 -3.04 -18.00 21.83
CA LEU A 12 -2.63 -18.29 20.45
C LEU A 12 -3.75 -18.92 19.63
N ALA A 13 -4.49 -19.87 20.20
CA ALA A 13 -5.64 -20.49 19.55
C ALA A 13 -6.77 -19.49 19.28
N GLU A 14 -7.10 -18.62 20.25
CA GLU A 14 -8.10 -17.55 20.09
C GLU A 14 -7.72 -16.55 18.97
N ARG A 15 -6.42 -16.29 18.81
CA ARG A 15 -5.88 -15.42 17.76
C ARG A 15 -5.68 -16.12 16.42
N GLY A 16 -5.86 -17.44 16.36
CA GLY A 16 -5.63 -18.25 15.16
C GLY A 16 -4.16 -18.36 14.77
N ILE A 17 -3.23 -18.28 15.72
CA ILE A 17 -1.79 -18.44 15.51
C ILE A 17 -1.40 -19.86 15.91
N SER A 18 -0.81 -20.62 14.98
CA SER A 18 -0.36 -21.99 15.26
C SER A 18 0.95 -22.02 16.06
N GLN A 19 1.23 -23.14 16.73
CA GLN A 19 2.51 -23.33 17.43
C GLN A 19 3.70 -23.21 16.47
N THR A 20 3.59 -23.79 15.28
CA THR A 20 4.62 -23.72 14.24
C THR A 20 4.90 -22.27 13.82
N GLU A 21 3.84 -21.47 13.64
CA GLU A 21 4.00 -20.05 13.28
C GLU A 21 4.72 -19.26 14.40
N ILE A 22 4.48 -19.58 15.68
CA ILE A 22 5.22 -18.97 16.79
C ILE A 22 6.68 -19.42 16.82
N ASP A 23 6.94 -20.71 16.60
CA ASP A 23 8.31 -21.23 16.57
C ASP A 23 9.12 -20.58 15.44
N ASP A 24 8.51 -20.39 14.27
CA ASP A 24 9.10 -19.68 13.13
C ASP A 24 9.38 -18.21 13.46
N GLN A 25 8.43 -17.51 14.10
CA GLN A 25 8.62 -16.12 14.52
C GLN A 25 9.77 -15.98 15.52
N LEU A 26 9.86 -16.88 16.51
CA LEU A 26 10.93 -16.87 17.50
C LEU A 26 12.29 -17.22 16.88
N ALA A 27 12.32 -18.15 15.92
CA ALA A 27 13.52 -18.47 15.16
C ALA A 27 14.00 -17.26 14.34
N ALA A 28 13.08 -16.57 13.64
CA ALA A 28 13.40 -15.36 12.90
C ALA A 28 13.87 -14.23 13.81
N LEU A 29 13.23 -13.99 14.94
CA LEU A 29 13.65 -13.00 15.93
C LEU A 29 15.06 -13.27 16.52
N ARG A 30 15.45 -14.55 16.55
CA ARG A 30 16.77 -14.98 17.02
C ARG A 30 17.85 -14.85 15.94
N ASN A 31 17.54 -15.31 14.74
CA ASN A 31 18.52 -15.47 13.66
C ASN A 31 18.62 -14.22 12.76
N GLY A 32 17.62 -13.34 12.79
CA GLY A 32 17.47 -12.26 11.84
C GLY A 32 16.98 -12.75 10.48
N PHE A 33 16.97 -11.82 9.53
CA PHE A 33 16.65 -12.08 8.13
C PHE A 33 17.88 -11.77 7.27
N PRO A 34 18.11 -12.52 6.18
CA PRO A 34 19.19 -12.21 5.27
C PRO A 34 18.93 -10.89 4.54
N PHE A 35 20.00 -10.16 4.22
CA PHE A 35 19.91 -9.06 3.27
C PHE A 35 19.62 -9.59 1.87
N LEU A 36 18.82 -8.83 1.12
CA LEU A 36 18.55 -9.15 -0.27
C LEU A 36 19.74 -8.79 -1.15
N ASN A 37 20.11 -9.71 -2.04
CA ASN A 37 21.14 -9.45 -3.04
C ASN A 37 20.51 -8.83 -4.29
N ILE A 38 21.01 -7.65 -4.67
CA ILE A 38 20.57 -6.94 -5.88
C ILE A 38 21.65 -6.96 -6.95
N GLU A 39 21.21 -7.06 -8.19
CA GLU A 39 22.05 -6.97 -9.38
C GLU A 39 22.23 -5.52 -9.81
N ALA A 40 21.13 -4.78 -9.88
CA ALA A 40 21.11 -3.40 -10.35
C ALA A 40 19.86 -2.65 -9.87
N GLU A 41 19.90 -1.33 -9.96
CA GLU A 41 18.73 -0.47 -9.89
C GLU A 41 17.88 -0.62 -11.16
N ALA A 42 16.56 -0.54 -11.02
CA ALA A 42 15.68 -0.42 -12.17
C ALA A 42 15.59 1.05 -12.58
N THR A 43 15.72 1.32 -13.88
CA THR A 43 15.63 2.66 -14.48
C THR A 43 14.82 2.59 -15.77
N VAL A 44 14.55 3.73 -16.41
CA VAL A 44 13.81 3.72 -17.69
C VAL A 44 14.59 3.01 -18.79
N GLU A 45 15.91 3.00 -18.72
CA GLU A 45 16.78 2.22 -19.61
C GLU A 45 16.94 0.77 -19.16
N ASN A 46 16.48 0.43 -17.95
CA ASN A 46 16.61 -0.88 -17.34
C ASN A 46 15.33 -1.28 -16.57
N CYS A 47 14.37 -1.88 -17.28
CA CYS A 47 13.15 -2.49 -16.75
C CYS A 47 12.03 -1.60 -16.20
N ILE A 48 12.19 -0.27 -16.12
CA ILE A 48 11.05 0.64 -15.97
C ILE A 48 10.51 1.02 -17.35
N LYS A 49 9.26 0.69 -17.64
CA LYS A 49 8.63 1.02 -18.91
C LYS A 49 8.13 2.47 -18.89
N ARG A 50 8.52 3.28 -19.86
CA ARG A 50 7.95 4.60 -20.13
C ARG A 50 7.00 4.50 -21.34
N PRO A 51 5.69 4.33 -21.14
CA PRO A 51 4.76 4.12 -22.26
C PRO A 51 4.65 5.39 -23.11
N THR A 52 4.82 5.24 -24.42
CA THR A 52 4.60 6.33 -25.39
C THR A 52 3.13 6.75 -25.42
N ALA A 53 2.80 7.90 -26.00
CA ALA A 53 1.41 8.35 -26.12
C ALA A 53 0.50 7.32 -26.83
N GLU A 54 1.03 6.62 -27.84
CA GLU A 54 0.31 5.56 -28.53
C GLU A 54 0.10 4.33 -27.64
N MET A 55 1.13 3.89 -26.91
CA MET A 55 1.01 2.80 -25.93
C MET A 55 0.01 3.13 -24.82
N GLN A 56 0.02 4.38 -24.33
CA GLN A 56 -0.94 4.84 -23.32
C GLN A 56 -2.38 4.75 -23.84
N LYS A 57 -2.63 5.23 -25.06
CA LYS A 57 -3.95 5.14 -25.69
C LYS A 57 -4.41 3.68 -25.83
N LYS A 58 -3.54 2.82 -26.36
CA LYS A 58 -3.83 1.39 -26.54
C LYS A 58 -4.08 0.69 -25.19
N ALA A 59 -3.32 1.02 -24.15
CA ALA A 59 -3.53 0.46 -22.83
C ALA A 59 -4.91 0.85 -22.28
N ILE A 60 -5.31 2.11 -22.41
CA ILE A 60 -6.65 2.57 -21.99
C ILE A 60 -7.75 1.83 -22.77
N GLU A 61 -7.58 1.64 -24.09
CA GLU A 61 -8.52 0.85 -24.90
C GLU A 61 -8.64 -0.60 -24.41
N ILE A 62 -7.52 -1.28 -24.13
CA ILE A 62 -7.50 -2.64 -23.56
C ILE A 62 -8.21 -2.66 -22.21
N TRP A 63 -8.00 -1.66 -21.35
CA TRP A 63 -8.64 -1.57 -20.05
C TRP A 63 -10.16 -1.43 -20.16
N HIS A 64 -10.64 -0.58 -21.07
CA HIS A 64 -12.08 -0.44 -21.33
C HIS A 64 -12.69 -1.73 -21.89
N GLN A 65 -12.01 -2.38 -22.85
CA GLN A 65 -12.46 -3.67 -23.41
C GLN A 65 -12.58 -4.74 -22.32
N PHE A 66 -11.63 -4.80 -21.38
CA PHE A 66 -11.71 -5.71 -20.24
C PHE A 66 -12.98 -5.47 -19.41
N LEU A 67 -13.26 -4.22 -19.03
CA LEU A 67 -14.46 -3.87 -18.25
C LEU A 67 -15.76 -4.15 -19.03
N GLU A 68 -15.80 -3.85 -20.32
CA GLU A 68 -16.95 -4.09 -21.21
C GLU A 68 -17.21 -5.58 -21.44
N SER A 69 -16.15 -6.39 -21.50
CA SER A 69 -16.25 -7.86 -21.63
C SER A 69 -16.82 -8.55 -20.38
N GLY A 70 -16.95 -7.81 -19.27
CA GLY A 70 -17.48 -8.30 -18.00
C GLY A 70 -16.39 -8.67 -16.98
N GLY A 71 -15.15 -8.23 -17.20
CA GLY A 71 -14.07 -8.37 -16.24
C GLY A 71 -14.39 -7.69 -14.90
N VAL A 72 -13.98 -8.32 -13.80
CA VAL A 72 -14.25 -7.86 -12.44
C VAL A 72 -13.01 -7.18 -11.87
N ALA A 73 -13.11 -5.86 -11.69
CA ALA A 73 -12.10 -5.05 -11.02
C ALA A 73 -12.56 -4.67 -9.60
N VAL A 74 -11.63 -4.71 -8.65
CA VAL A 74 -11.83 -4.21 -7.28
C VAL A 74 -10.74 -3.21 -6.93
N LYS A 75 -11.09 -2.12 -6.25
CA LYS A 75 -10.12 -1.20 -5.69
C LYS A 75 -9.93 -1.48 -4.20
N LEU A 76 -8.80 -2.06 -3.83
CA LEU A 76 -8.36 -2.24 -2.45
C LEU A 76 -7.67 -0.97 -1.95
N VAL A 77 -8.15 -0.43 -0.84
CA VAL A 77 -7.59 0.74 -0.17
C VAL A 77 -7.10 0.30 1.21
N PRO A 78 -5.78 0.13 1.37
CA PRO A 78 -5.20 -0.22 2.66
C PRO A 78 -5.50 0.85 3.72
N ALA A 79 -5.80 0.39 4.94
CA ALA A 79 -5.96 1.21 6.12
C ALA A 79 -4.71 2.07 6.32
N SER A 80 -4.91 3.35 6.63
CA SER A 80 -3.96 4.03 7.50
C SER A 80 -4.46 3.78 8.93
N GLY A 81 -3.55 3.49 9.86
CA GLY A 81 -3.88 3.54 11.28
C GLY A 81 -4.38 4.94 11.69
N ALA A 82 -4.56 5.16 13.00
CA ALA A 82 -4.95 6.49 13.50
C ALA A 82 -4.04 7.59 12.92
N ALA A 83 -4.63 8.73 12.58
CA ALA A 83 -3.92 9.87 12.00
C ALA A 83 -2.97 10.57 12.99
N SER A 84 -2.72 10.01 14.18
CA SER A 84 -1.90 10.61 15.24
C SER A 84 -0.50 11.03 14.74
N ARG A 85 0.11 10.27 13.81
CA ARG A 85 1.38 10.66 13.18
C ARG A 85 1.27 11.93 12.32
N MET A 86 0.16 12.13 11.63
CA MET A 86 -0.12 13.33 10.82
C MET A 86 -0.19 14.60 11.67
N PHE A 87 -0.56 14.46 12.94
CA PHE A 87 -0.69 15.56 13.90
C PHE A 87 0.41 15.55 14.97
N LYS A 88 1.55 14.86 14.75
CA LYS A 88 2.62 14.71 15.75
C LYS A 88 3.09 16.06 16.31
N ASP A 89 3.33 17.05 15.45
CA ASP A 89 3.79 18.38 15.86
C ASP A 89 2.73 19.14 16.67
N LEU A 90 1.45 18.98 16.34
CA LEU A 90 0.36 19.58 17.11
C LEU A 90 0.21 18.91 18.48
N HIS A 91 0.35 17.58 18.58
CA HIS A 91 0.38 16.88 19.86
C HIS A 91 1.58 17.33 20.72
N ALA A 92 2.76 17.46 20.11
CA ALA A 92 3.95 17.96 20.80
C ALA A 92 3.76 19.40 21.30
N PHE A 93 3.11 20.25 20.51
CA PHE A 93 2.75 21.61 20.91
C PHE A 93 1.74 21.62 22.07
N LEU A 94 0.67 20.82 21.97
CA LEU A 94 -0.39 20.76 22.98
C LEU A 94 0.15 20.31 24.35
N ASN A 95 1.02 19.29 24.37
CA ASN A 95 1.63 18.73 25.58
C ASN A 95 2.88 19.51 26.04
N GLY A 96 3.38 20.43 25.23
CA GLY A 96 4.58 21.20 25.51
C GLY A 96 4.35 22.33 26.51
N LYS A 97 5.45 22.86 27.08
CA LYS A 97 5.40 23.99 28.03
C LYS A 97 5.17 25.35 27.35
N LYS A 98 5.38 25.44 26.03
CA LYS A 98 5.23 26.68 25.27
C LYS A 98 3.77 26.86 24.84
N ASP A 99 3.25 28.07 24.96
CA ASP A 99 1.87 28.39 24.56
C ASP A 99 1.80 29.12 23.21
N LYS A 100 2.95 29.41 22.60
CA LYS A 100 3.06 30.13 21.31
C LYS A 100 3.60 29.23 20.19
N PRO A 101 3.11 29.41 18.95
CA PRO A 101 3.56 28.65 17.78
C PRO A 101 4.96 29.11 17.33
N ASP A 102 6.00 28.69 18.06
CA ASP A 102 7.36 29.21 17.88
C ASP A 102 8.18 28.46 16.81
N THR A 103 7.65 27.36 16.26
CA THR A 103 8.28 26.60 15.17
C THR A 103 7.72 27.03 13.81
N ASP A 104 8.50 26.92 12.73
CA ASP A 104 8.01 27.19 11.36
C ASP A 104 6.77 26.36 11.01
N PHE A 105 6.74 25.09 11.44
CA PHE A 105 5.60 24.21 11.24
C PHE A 105 4.30 24.78 11.84
N MET A 106 4.34 25.14 13.13
CA MET A 106 3.17 25.69 13.84
C MET A 106 2.77 27.08 13.33
N ARG A 107 3.74 27.93 12.94
CA ARG A 107 3.45 29.21 12.27
C ARG A 107 2.68 28.98 10.98
N ALA A 108 3.21 28.14 10.09
CA ALA A 108 2.57 27.81 8.82
C ALA A 108 1.15 27.26 9.00
N PHE A 109 0.94 26.41 10.01
CA PHE A 109 -0.37 25.87 10.36
C PHE A 109 -1.37 26.98 10.74
N PHE A 110 -1.00 27.87 11.67
CA PHE A 110 -1.91 28.93 12.14
C PHE A 110 -2.10 30.06 11.11
N ASP A 111 -1.04 30.46 10.43
CA ASP A 111 -1.07 31.51 9.38
C ASP A 111 -1.98 31.10 8.21
N ASN A 112 -2.18 29.80 8.00
CA ASN A 112 -3.02 29.24 6.94
C ASN A 112 -4.22 28.45 7.48
N ILE A 113 -4.62 28.66 8.74
CA ILE A 113 -5.64 27.81 9.38
C ILE A 113 -6.98 27.81 8.62
N GLU A 114 -7.31 28.93 8.00
CA GLU A 114 -8.50 29.10 7.18
C GLU A 114 -8.49 28.31 5.88
N LYS A 115 -7.31 27.88 5.40
CA LYS A 115 -7.15 27.11 4.15
C LYS A 115 -7.51 25.64 4.31
N PHE A 116 -7.51 25.10 5.52
CA PHE A 116 -7.89 23.70 5.76
C PHE A 116 -9.38 23.45 5.55
N ALA A 117 -9.71 22.27 5.01
CA ALA A 117 -11.10 21.87 4.78
C ALA A 117 -11.93 21.73 6.07
N PHE A 118 -11.26 21.40 7.18
CA PHE A 118 -11.90 21.29 8.50
C PHE A 118 -12.13 22.64 9.20
N TYR A 119 -11.64 23.77 8.66
CA TYR A 119 -11.73 25.07 9.33
C TYR A 119 -13.15 25.47 9.75
N PRO A 120 -14.20 25.40 8.88
CA PRO A 120 -15.54 25.81 9.28
C PRO A 120 -16.08 24.98 10.46
N ARG A 121 -15.81 23.67 10.42
CA ARG A 121 -16.25 22.74 11.46
C ARG A 121 -15.47 22.93 12.76
N LEU A 122 -14.16 23.17 12.68
CA LEU A 122 -13.32 23.49 13.83
C LEU A 122 -13.78 24.80 14.49
N ASN A 123 -14.06 25.84 13.70
CA ASN A 123 -14.52 27.13 14.22
C ASN A 123 -15.88 27.03 14.95
N PHE A 124 -16.79 26.20 14.43
CA PHE A 124 -18.04 25.89 15.13
C PHE A 124 -17.79 25.20 16.47
N VAL A 125 -16.86 24.25 16.51
CA VAL A 125 -16.48 23.54 17.75
C VAL A 125 -15.84 24.49 18.76
N THR A 126 -14.94 25.39 18.34
CA THR A 126 -14.34 26.37 19.27
C THR A 126 -15.38 27.33 19.83
N LEU A 127 -16.36 27.75 19.03
CA LEU A 127 -17.49 28.55 19.50
C LEU A 127 -18.31 27.80 20.55
N THR A 128 -18.54 26.51 20.34
CA THR A 128 -19.32 25.67 21.27
C THR A 128 -18.56 25.41 22.58
N LEU A 129 -17.27 25.10 22.51
CA LEU A 129 -16.46 24.73 23.68
C LEU A 129 -15.99 25.95 24.49
N PHE A 130 -15.68 27.06 23.82
CA PHE A 130 -15.01 28.20 24.44
C PHE A 130 -15.77 29.52 24.31
N GLY A 131 -16.91 29.52 23.61
CA GLY A 131 -17.66 30.75 23.31
C GLY A 131 -16.94 31.70 22.35
N LYS A 132 -15.89 31.23 21.66
CA LYS A 132 -14.98 32.09 20.86
C LYS A 132 -14.66 31.46 19.50
N SER A 133 -14.58 32.32 18.49
CA SER A 133 -14.10 31.92 17.17
C SER A 133 -12.61 31.59 17.19
N ILE A 134 -12.12 30.87 16.18
CA ILE A 134 -10.69 30.63 15.99
C ILE A 134 -9.92 31.97 15.93
N TYR A 135 -10.46 32.96 15.20
CA TYR A 135 -9.84 34.28 15.10
C TYR A 135 -9.66 34.95 16.47
N THR A 136 -10.72 34.98 17.28
CA THR A 136 -10.66 35.54 18.63
C THR A 136 -9.69 34.78 19.53
N LEU A 137 -9.64 33.44 19.43
CA LEU A 137 -8.69 32.63 20.19
C LEU A 137 -7.23 32.91 19.78
N ILE A 138 -6.96 33.18 18.50
CA ILE A 138 -5.64 33.58 18.02
C ILE A 138 -5.25 34.96 18.56
N GLU A 139 -6.14 35.95 18.52
CA GLU A 139 -5.89 37.29 19.08
C GLU A 139 -5.57 37.25 20.59
N GLU A 140 -6.28 36.39 21.33
CA GLU A 140 -6.06 36.14 22.75
C GLU A 140 -4.86 35.24 23.04
N LYS A 141 -4.12 34.79 22.02
CA LYS A 141 -2.98 33.88 22.12
C LYS A 141 -3.32 32.52 22.74
N ARG A 142 -4.57 32.08 22.63
CA ARG A 142 -5.11 30.80 23.12
C ARG A 142 -4.97 29.69 22.08
N TYR A 143 -3.77 29.53 21.51
CA TYR A 143 -3.49 28.58 20.43
C TYR A 143 -3.74 27.12 20.82
N LYS A 144 -3.44 26.75 22.08
CA LYS A 144 -3.65 25.39 22.58
C LYS A 144 -5.11 24.97 22.61
N ASP A 145 -6.04 25.91 22.82
CA ASP A 145 -7.48 25.61 22.83
C ASP A 145 -7.96 25.21 21.43
N ILE A 146 -7.41 25.84 20.38
CA ILE A 146 -7.69 25.50 18.99
C ILE A 146 -7.16 24.09 18.68
N VAL A 147 -5.93 23.80 19.11
CA VAL A 147 -5.32 22.47 18.89
C VAL A 147 -6.03 21.39 19.70
N ALA A 148 -6.45 21.66 20.93
CA ALA A 148 -7.25 20.76 21.75
C ALA A 148 -8.61 20.48 21.09
N ALA A 149 -9.30 21.50 20.59
CA ALA A 149 -10.55 21.35 19.86
C ALA A 149 -10.39 20.55 18.55
N LEU A 150 -9.23 20.58 17.92
CA LEU A 150 -8.95 19.75 16.74
C LEU A 150 -8.70 18.29 17.12
N LEU A 151 -7.83 18.05 18.11
CA LEU A 151 -7.28 16.72 18.36
C LEU A 151 -8.08 15.88 19.36
N ASN A 152 -8.68 16.50 20.37
CA ASN A 152 -9.26 15.80 21.51
C ASN A 152 -10.72 15.39 21.24
N LYS A 153 -11.21 14.45 22.06
CA LYS A 153 -12.54 13.83 21.93
C LYS A 153 -13.67 14.84 22.12
N GLU A 154 -13.46 15.88 22.93
CA GLU A 154 -14.41 16.96 23.19
C GLU A 154 -14.65 17.83 21.95
N GLY A 155 -13.71 17.82 21.00
CA GLY A 155 -13.81 18.55 19.74
C GLY A 155 -13.98 17.65 18.52
N LEU A 156 -13.11 17.80 17.51
CA LEU A 156 -13.17 17.01 16.27
C LEU A 156 -12.56 15.61 16.40
N ASN A 157 -11.80 15.34 17.46
CA ASN A 157 -11.19 14.05 17.73
C ASN A 157 -10.21 13.57 16.63
N TYR A 158 -9.61 14.49 15.86
CA TYR A 158 -8.70 14.14 14.75
C TYR A 158 -7.43 13.42 15.21
N GLY A 159 -7.07 13.53 16.49
CA GLY A 159 -5.94 12.80 17.06
C GLY A 159 -6.16 11.28 17.13
N ARG A 160 -7.41 10.81 17.09
CA ARG A 160 -7.78 9.39 17.23
C ARG A 160 -8.49 8.81 16.02
N LEU A 161 -8.97 9.63 15.09
CA LEU A 161 -9.65 9.13 13.88
C LEU A 161 -8.65 8.65 12.82
N PRO A 162 -9.01 7.66 11.98
CA PRO A 162 -8.23 7.29 10.81
C PRO A 162 -8.32 8.38 9.73
N LYS A 163 -7.29 8.50 8.88
CA LYS A 163 -7.25 9.54 7.82
C LYS A 163 -8.47 9.50 6.89
N ALA A 164 -9.02 8.30 6.68
CA ALA A 164 -10.22 8.07 5.87
C ALA A 164 -11.42 8.96 6.26
N LEU A 165 -11.50 9.38 7.52
CA LEU A 165 -12.62 10.15 8.07
C LEU A 165 -12.32 11.65 8.21
N LEU A 166 -11.11 12.08 7.88
CA LEU A 166 -10.69 13.48 8.03
C LEU A 166 -11.09 14.30 6.82
N GLN A 167 -11.48 15.55 7.03
CA GLN A 167 -11.76 16.50 5.95
C GLN A 167 -10.45 16.96 5.31
N PHE A 168 -10.14 16.46 4.11
CA PHE A 168 -8.91 16.78 3.37
C PHE A 168 -9.11 17.95 2.42
N HIS A 169 -10.14 17.89 1.59
CA HIS A 169 -10.32 18.85 0.49
C HIS A 169 -11.56 19.69 0.70
N LYS A 170 -11.45 20.99 0.38
CA LYS A 170 -12.61 21.89 0.34
C LYS A 170 -13.41 21.61 -0.92
N VAL A 171 -14.73 21.64 -0.81
CA VAL A 171 -15.64 21.56 -1.95
C VAL A 171 -16.66 22.70 -1.76
N PRO A 172 -17.21 23.33 -2.81
CA PRO A 172 -18.21 24.38 -2.62
C PRO A 172 -19.31 23.96 -1.65
N GLY A 173 -19.42 24.67 -0.52
CA GLY A 173 -20.40 24.40 0.54
C GLY A 173 -20.11 23.22 1.49
N THR A 174 -19.02 22.46 1.30
CA THR A 174 -18.68 21.30 2.15
C THR A 174 -17.19 20.93 2.09
N SER A 175 -16.85 19.70 2.46
CA SER A 175 -15.52 19.12 2.36
C SER A 175 -15.61 17.69 1.85
N CYS A 176 -14.50 17.17 1.32
CA CYS A 176 -14.35 15.78 0.94
C CYS A 176 -13.34 15.09 1.87
N THR A 177 -13.65 13.87 2.29
CA THR A 177 -12.75 12.96 2.99
C THR A 177 -11.99 12.08 2.00
N PRO A 178 -10.82 11.54 2.36
CA PRO A 178 -10.11 10.60 1.49
C PRO A 178 -10.95 9.39 1.10
N LEU A 179 -11.81 8.90 1.99
CA LEU A 179 -12.72 7.80 1.68
C LEU A 179 -13.61 8.14 0.48
N GLU A 180 -14.23 9.32 0.49
CA GLU A 180 -15.06 9.80 -0.62
C GLU A 180 -14.25 9.97 -1.92
N GLU A 181 -13.02 10.49 -1.84
CA GLU A 181 -12.16 10.61 -3.01
C GLU A 181 -11.78 9.24 -3.60
N HIS A 182 -11.58 8.23 -2.75
CA HIS A 182 -11.31 6.87 -3.21
C HIS A 182 -12.51 6.23 -3.92
N LEU A 183 -13.73 6.48 -3.42
CA LEU A 183 -14.97 6.03 -4.07
C LEU A 183 -15.16 6.72 -5.42
N ALA A 184 -14.91 8.03 -5.49
CA ALA A 184 -15.01 8.81 -6.72
C ALA A 184 -13.97 8.36 -7.77
N GLU A 185 -12.70 8.20 -7.39
CA GLU A 185 -11.66 7.64 -8.29
C GLU A 185 -12.07 6.24 -8.80
N GLY A 186 -12.67 5.40 -7.94
CA GLY A 186 -13.17 4.08 -8.36
C GLY A 186 -14.28 4.18 -9.40
N ALA A 187 -15.20 5.14 -9.25
CA ALA A 187 -16.28 5.36 -10.20
C ALA A 187 -15.79 5.78 -11.60
N GLU A 188 -14.66 6.47 -11.65
CA GLU A 188 -14.04 6.95 -12.89
C GLU A 188 -13.14 5.91 -13.57
N THR A 189 -12.59 4.96 -12.81
CA THR A 189 -11.51 4.06 -13.29
C THR A 189 -11.90 2.59 -13.44
N ILE A 190 -12.84 2.08 -12.64
CA ILE A 190 -13.12 0.62 -12.56
C ILE A 190 -14.62 0.27 -12.69
N LYS A 191 -15.43 1.19 -13.22
CA LYS A 191 -16.86 0.94 -13.45
C LYS A 191 -17.06 -0.19 -14.45
N ASP A 192 -17.74 -1.26 -14.03
CA ASP A 192 -18.02 -2.40 -14.90
C ASP A 192 -19.18 -2.13 -15.87
N ARG A 193 -19.40 -3.05 -16.83
CA ARG A 193 -20.48 -2.94 -17.83
C ARG A 193 -21.89 -2.83 -17.26
N ASN A 194 -22.10 -3.20 -15.99
CA ASN A 194 -23.40 -3.10 -15.30
C ASN A 194 -23.50 -1.81 -14.48
N GLY A 195 -22.54 -0.89 -14.60
CA GLY A 195 -22.48 0.34 -13.82
C GLY A 195 -22.11 0.12 -12.35
N LYS A 196 -21.54 -1.04 -11.99
CA LYS A 196 -21.10 -1.32 -10.62
C LYS A 196 -19.63 -0.97 -10.43
N VAL A 197 -19.30 -0.52 -9.22
CA VAL A 197 -17.95 -0.14 -8.82
C VAL A 197 -17.67 -0.79 -7.47
N ARG A 198 -16.61 -1.61 -7.38
CA ARG A 198 -16.27 -2.35 -6.17
C ARG A 198 -15.06 -1.75 -5.49
N VAL A 199 -15.24 -1.26 -4.27
CA VAL A 199 -14.17 -0.69 -3.46
C VAL A 199 -14.09 -1.45 -2.14
N HIS A 200 -12.90 -1.83 -1.72
CA HIS A 200 -12.68 -2.56 -0.48
C HIS A 200 -11.71 -1.80 0.40
N PHE A 201 -12.12 -1.42 1.60
CA PHE A 201 -11.24 -0.78 2.57
C PHE A 201 -10.74 -1.81 3.58
N THR A 202 -9.43 -1.81 3.86
CA THR A 202 -9.00 -2.38 5.14
C THR A 202 -9.14 -1.33 6.23
N VAL A 203 -9.54 -1.75 7.43
CA VAL A 203 -9.86 -0.86 8.56
C VAL A 203 -9.33 -1.48 9.84
N SER A 204 -8.99 -0.67 10.84
CA SER A 204 -8.75 -1.21 12.18
C SER A 204 -10.07 -1.52 12.89
N ASP A 205 -10.08 -2.52 13.77
CA ASP A 205 -11.27 -2.91 14.54
C ASP A 205 -11.90 -1.72 15.27
N ASP A 206 -11.08 -0.91 15.95
CA ASP A 206 -11.51 0.28 16.72
C ASP A 206 -12.24 1.34 15.89
N HIS A 207 -12.06 1.34 14.57
CA HIS A 207 -12.63 2.35 13.67
C HIS A 207 -13.66 1.80 12.71
N LEU A 208 -13.87 0.48 12.68
CA LEU A 208 -14.79 -0.18 11.75
C LEU A 208 -16.22 0.39 11.82
N PRO A 209 -16.84 0.62 13.01
CA PRO A 209 -18.18 1.19 13.06
C PRO A 209 -18.28 2.58 12.42
N LEU A 210 -17.32 3.48 12.74
CA LEU A 210 -17.30 4.85 12.20
C LEU A 210 -17.07 4.86 10.69
N VAL A 211 -16.18 3.99 10.20
CA VAL A 211 -15.91 3.88 8.76
C VAL A 211 -17.11 3.32 8.01
N LYS A 212 -17.82 2.31 8.55
CA LYS A 212 -19.07 1.81 7.92
C LYS A 212 -20.13 2.90 7.82
N MET A 213 -20.35 3.68 8.88
CA MET A 213 -21.28 4.81 8.83
C MET A 213 -20.88 5.83 7.75
N LYS A 214 -19.58 6.15 7.63
CA LYS A 214 -19.12 7.08 6.59
C LYS A 214 -19.26 6.50 5.18
N ILE A 215 -19.06 5.19 5.00
CA ILE A 215 -19.29 4.51 3.72
C ILE A 215 -20.76 4.62 3.31
N GLU A 216 -21.70 4.37 4.23
CA GLU A 216 -23.13 4.45 3.96
C GLU A 216 -23.54 5.87 3.53
N GLU A 217 -23.03 6.90 4.22
CA GLU A 217 -23.24 8.30 3.86
C GLU A 217 -22.65 8.62 2.47
N ALA A 218 -21.39 8.27 2.24
CA ALA A 218 -20.65 8.63 1.05
C ALA A 218 -21.10 7.87 -0.21
N ALA A 219 -21.42 6.57 -0.09
CA ALA A 219 -21.75 5.73 -1.24
C ALA A 219 -23.02 6.20 -1.96
N GLY A 220 -24.02 6.68 -1.22
CA GLY A 220 -25.23 7.24 -1.82
C GLY A 220 -24.95 8.52 -2.62
N GLY A 221 -24.20 9.46 -2.02
CA GLY A 221 -23.85 10.73 -2.65
C GLY A 221 -22.95 10.57 -3.88
N VAL A 222 -21.87 9.79 -3.73
CA VAL A 222 -20.92 9.50 -4.83
C VAL A 222 -21.61 8.68 -5.92
N GLY A 223 -22.37 7.64 -5.56
CA GLY A 223 -23.09 6.80 -6.53
C GLY A 223 -24.06 7.61 -7.39
N LYS A 224 -24.82 8.52 -6.78
CA LYS A 224 -25.71 9.44 -7.51
C LYS A 224 -24.94 10.40 -8.42
N LYS A 225 -23.85 10.99 -7.93
CA LYS A 225 -23.03 11.95 -8.68
C LYS A 225 -22.44 11.34 -9.95
N TYR A 226 -21.90 10.12 -9.85
CA TYR A 226 -21.23 9.45 -10.97
C TYR A 226 -22.13 8.49 -11.76
N GLY A 227 -23.40 8.30 -11.34
CA GLY A 227 -24.33 7.39 -12.00
C GLY A 227 -23.90 5.92 -11.89
N VAL A 228 -23.40 5.51 -10.72
CA VAL A 228 -22.86 4.16 -10.46
C VAL A 228 -23.48 3.52 -9.22
N LYS A 229 -23.47 2.19 -9.18
CA LYS A 229 -23.75 1.42 -7.96
C LYS A 229 -22.43 1.08 -7.26
N LEU A 230 -22.18 1.69 -6.12
CA LEU A 230 -21.03 1.37 -5.28
C LEU A 230 -21.31 0.12 -4.43
N GLU A 231 -20.47 -0.89 -4.58
CA GLU A 231 -20.40 -2.08 -3.73
C GLU A 231 -19.14 -1.96 -2.86
N VAL A 232 -19.32 -1.49 -1.62
CA VAL A 232 -18.20 -1.17 -0.74
C VAL A 232 -18.02 -2.24 0.33
N GLY A 233 -16.90 -2.94 0.29
CA GLY A 233 -16.49 -3.94 1.28
C GLY A 233 -15.56 -3.35 2.34
N THR A 234 -15.50 -4.02 3.50
CA THR A 234 -14.53 -3.73 4.56
C THR A 234 -13.95 -5.02 5.09
N SER A 235 -12.65 -5.04 5.39
CA SER A 235 -12.04 -6.10 6.21
C SER A 235 -11.11 -5.48 7.24
N VAL A 236 -10.81 -6.25 8.28
CA VAL A 236 -9.85 -5.89 9.31
C VAL A 236 -8.59 -6.72 9.14
N GLN A 237 -7.44 -6.21 9.58
CA GLN A 237 -6.23 -7.01 9.58
C GLN A 237 -6.46 -8.21 10.52
N LYS A 238 -6.21 -9.44 10.03
CA LYS A 238 -6.48 -10.66 10.80
C LYS A 238 -5.53 -10.71 12.01
N PRO A 239 -6.02 -10.90 13.25
CA PRO A 239 -5.16 -11.04 14.44
C PRO A 239 -4.12 -12.17 14.34
N SER A 240 -4.39 -13.18 13.51
CA SER A 240 -3.44 -14.26 13.18
C SER A 240 -2.14 -13.77 12.50
N THR A 241 -2.16 -12.56 11.95
CA THR A 241 -0.99 -11.93 11.32
C THR A 241 -0.13 -11.13 12.31
N ASP A 242 -0.58 -10.97 13.55
CA ASP A 242 0.20 -10.31 14.59
C ASP A 242 1.47 -11.12 14.91
N THR A 243 2.49 -10.41 15.39
CA THR A 243 3.79 -10.98 15.70
C THR A 243 4.10 -10.85 17.18
N ILE A 244 4.72 -11.89 17.74
CA ILE A 244 5.21 -11.90 19.12
C ILE A 244 6.42 -10.97 19.24
N CYS A 245 6.59 -10.37 20.42
CA CYS A 245 7.75 -9.55 20.73
C CYS A 245 8.69 -10.28 21.69
N VAL A 246 9.99 -10.04 21.55
CA VAL A 246 11.01 -10.52 22.49
C VAL A 246 11.79 -9.34 23.09
N THR A 247 12.33 -9.53 24.28
CA THR A 247 13.30 -8.62 24.89
C THR A 247 14.64 -8.68 24.16
N GLN A 248 15.55 -7.76 24.46
CA GLN A 248 16.89 -7.73 23.88
C GLN A 248 17.70 -9.02 24.15
N ASP A 249 17.47 -9.69 25.29
CA ASP A 249 18.06 -10.99 25.63
C ASP A 249 17.33 -12.20 24.99
N GLY A 250 16.34 -11.96 24.13
CA GLY A 250 15.65 -12.99 23.34
C GLY A 250 14.56 -13.76 24.09
N LYS A 251 14.11 -13.27 25.25
CA LYS A 251 12.97 -13.86 25.98
C LYS A 251 11.65 -13.28 25.46
N ILE A 252 10.58 -14.07 25.50
CA ILE A 252 9.25 -13.59 25.14
C ILE A 252 8.86 -12.41 26.03
N PHE A 253 8.51 -11.29 25.40
CA PHE A 253 8.04 -10.10 26.11
C PHE A 253 6.58 -10.30 26.52
N ARG A 254 6.29 -10.00 27.79
CA ARG A 254 4.96 -10.10 28.39
C ARG A 254 4.54 -8.76 28.95
N LYS A 255 3.29 -8.38 28.69
CA LYS A 255 2.66 -7.20 29.28
C LYS A 255 1.60 -7.67 30.27
N ASP A 256 1.72 -7.22 31.52
CA ASP A 256 0.82 -7.61 32.61
C ASP A 256 0.67 -9.15 32.77
N GLY A 257 1.76 -9.88 32.50
CA GLY A 257 1.81 -11.35 32.57
C GLY A 257 1.29 -12.11 31.34
N ALA A 258 0.68 -11.44 30.36
CA ALA A 258 0.20 -12.03 29.11
C ALA A 258 1.17 -11.81 27.94
N LEU A 259 1.11 -12.67 26.92
CA LEU A 259 1.82 -12.45 25.66
C LEU A 259 1.49 -11.08 25.07
N PHE A 260 2.51 -10.34 24.67
CA PHE A 260 2.34 -9.08 23.99
C PHE A 260 2.60 -9.23 22.50
N PHE A 261 1.64 -8.78 21.70
CA PHE A 261 1.69 -8.86 20.25
C PHE A 261 1.66 -7.47 19.63
N ARG A 262 2.21 -7.38 18.42
CA ARG A 262 2.12 -6.17 17.58
C ARG A 262 1.58 -6.54 16.20
N PRO A 263 0.94 -5.58 15.50
CA PRO A 263 0.59 -5.77 14.10
C PRO A 263 1.84 -6.11 13.28
N GLY A 264 1.78 -7.17 12.48
CA GLY A 264 2.91 -7.67 11.68
C GLY A 264 3.34 -6.81 10.48
N GLY A 265 3.03 -5.51 10.49
CA GLY A 265 3.33 -4.59 9.38
C GLY A 265 2.38 -4.75 8.19
N HIS A 266 2.66 -4.02 7.10
CA HIS A 266 1.81 -4.01 5.90
C HIS A 266 1.79 -5.36 5.16
N GLY A 267 2.77 -6.23 5.38
CA GLY A 267 2.81 -7.60 4.88
C GLY A 267 1.59 -8.45 5.22
N SER A 268 0.96 -8.17 6.36
CA SER A 268 -0.29 -8.78 6.80
C SER A 268 -1.46 -8.63 5.81
N LEU A 269 -1.42 -7.63 4.93
CA LEU A 269 -2.47 -7.35 3.96
C LEU A 269 -2.58 -8.40 2.85
N ILE A 270 -1.58 -9.28 2.68
CA ILE A 270 -1.64 -10.34 1.67
C ILE A 270 -2.82 -11.26 1.90
N GLU A 271 -3.17 -11.52 3.15
CA GLU A 271 -4.36 -12.27 3.56
C GLU A 271 -5.65 -11.56 3.17
N ASN A 272 -5.74 -10.24 3.43
CA ASN A 272 -6.89 -9.45 3.03
C ASN A 272 -7.04 -9.40 1.50
N LEU A 273 -5.93 -9.32 0.76
CA LEU A 273 -5.92 -9.39 -0.70
C LEU A 273 -6.31 -10.79 -1.19
N ASN A 274 -5.83 -11.84 -0.52
CA ASN A 274 -6.15 -13.24 -0.81
C ASN A 274 -7.62 -13.58 -0.58
N ASP A 275 -8.38 -12.76 0.17
CA ASP A 275 -9.83 -12.95 0.36
C ASP A 275 -10.66 -12.25 -0.75
N ILE A 276 -10.08 -11.31 -1.51
CA ILE A 276 -10.80 -10.59 -2.58
C ILE A 276 -10.99 -11.49 -3.80
N ASP A 277 -12.24 -11.69 -4.23
CA ASP A 277 -12.54 -12.37 -5.50
C ASP A 277 -12.73 -11.33 -6.61
N ALA A 278 -11.68 -11.17 -7.42
CA ALA A 278 -11.65 -10.28 -8.57
C ALA A 278 -10.66 -10.81 -9.61
N ASP A 279 -10.79 -10.39 -10.86
CA ASP A 279 -9.78 -10.68 -11.89
C ASP A 279 -8.60 -9.69 -11.75
N VAL A 280 -8.93 -8.42 -11.47
CA VAL A 280 -7.97 -7.32 -11.30
C VAL A 280 -8.21 -6.58 -9.99
N VAL A 281 -7.14 -6.28 -9.24
CA VAL A 281 -7.19 -5.49 -8.01
C VAL A 281 -6.28 -4.26 -8.11
N PHE A 282 -6.84 -3.06 -7.93
CA PHE A 282 -6.09 -1.82 -7.78
C PHE A 282 -5.77 -1.61 -6.31
N ILE A 283 -4.51 -1.33 -5.97
CA ILE A 283 -4.08 -1.05 -4.60
C ILE A 283 -3.52 0.37 -4.53
N LYS A 284 -4.12 1.22 -3.70
CA LYS A 284 -3.64 2.59 -3.46
C LYS A 284 -3.89 3.02 -2.03
N ASN A 285 -2.87 3.62 -1.39
CA ASN A 285 -2.95 4.11 -0.02
C ASN A 285 -4.06 5.14 0.17
N ILE A 286 -4.75 5.08 1.31
CA ILE A 286 -5.86 5.98 1.68
C ILE A 286 -5.49 7.47 1.67
N ASP A 287 -4.23 7.81 1.89
CA ASP A 287 -3.77 9.20 2.02
C ASP A 287 -3.24 9.82 0.73
N ASN A 288 -3.10 9.03 -0.34
CA ASN A 288 -2.69 9.51 -1.66
C ASN A 288 -3.93 9.88 -2.48
N VAL A 289 -4.53 11.03 -2.19
CA VAL A 289 -5.73 11.52 -2.86
C VAL A 289 -5.57 12.97 -3.25
N VAL A 290 -6.24 13.36 -4.33
CA VAL A 290 -6.32 14.77 -4.75
C VAL A 290 -7.79 15.14 -4.98
N PRO A 291 -8.13 16.44 -4.91
CA PRO A 291 -9.46 16.92 -5.24
C PRO A 291 -9.84 16.56 -6.68
N GLU A 292 -11.13 16.48 -6.95
CA GLU A 292 -11.70 16.11 -8.26
C GLU A 292 -11.04 16.83 -9.44
N GLN A 293 -10.82 18.13 -9.32
CA GLN A 293 -10.24 18.99 -10.37
C GLN A 293 -8.80 18.61 -10.75
N ARG A 294 -8.13 17.79 -9.93
CA ARG A 294 -6.73 17.39 -10.10
C ARG A 294 -6.56 15.88 -10.34
N ARG A 295 -7.64 15.08 -10.32
CA ARG A 295 -7.56 13.62 -10.43
C ARG A 295 -7.29 13.08 -11.84
N GLU A 296 -7.52 13.86 -12.89
CA GLU A 296 -7.47 13.38 -14.28
C GLU A 296 -6.18 12.60 -14.60
N ILE A 297 -5.02 13.16 -14.25
CA ILE A 297 -3.72 12.52 -14.52
C ILE A 297 -3.58 11.19 -13.77
N SER A 298 -3.97 11.15 -12.48
CA SER A 298 -3.91 9.92 -11.67
C SER A 298 -4.87 8.85 -12.22
N ASN A 299 -6.09 9.23 -12.57
CA ASN A 299 -7.09 8.31 -13.14
C ASN A 299 -6.62 7.74 -14.48
N ARG A 300 -6.05 8.60 -15.35
CA ARG A 300 -5.52 8.19 -16.65
C ARG A 300 -4.40 7.15 -16.49
N PHE A 301 -3.42 7.42 -15.64
CA PHE A 301 -2.30 6.48 -15.43
C PHE A 301 -2.72 5.18 -14.73
N LYS A 302 -3.77 5.19 -13.92
CA LYS A 302 -4.40 3.96 -13.40
C LYS A 302 -4.97 3.09 -14.52
N MET A 303 -5.74 3.67 -15.43
CA MET A 303 -6.29 2.94 -16.57
C MET A 303 -5.19 2.43 -17.50
N ILE A 304 -4.11 3.20 -17.70
CA ILE A 304 -2.92 2.75 -18.43
C ILE A 304 -2.29 1.54 -17.74
N ALA A 305 -2.08 1.58 -16.43
CA ALA A 305 -1.51 0.46 -15.68
C ALA A 305 -2.41 -0.80 -15.76
N GLY A 306 -3.73 -0.63 -15.67
CA GLY A 306 -4.69 -1.73 -15.88
C GLY A 306 -4.63 -2.31 -17.29
N GLY A 307 -4.49 -1.46 -18.31
CA GLY A 307 -4.32 -1.89 -19.70
C GLY A 307 -3.03 -2.65 -19.95
N ILE A 308 -1.91 -2.17 -19.41
CA ILE A 308 -0.60 -2.83 -19.48
C ILE A 308 -0.68 -4.20 -18.81
N LEU A 309 -1.27 -4.28 -17.61
CA LEU A 309 -1.47 -5.53 -16.88
C LEU A 309 -2.26 -6.51 -17.72
N MET A 310 -3.41 -6.09 -18.25
CA MET A 310 -4.28 -6.97 -19.03
C MET A 310 -3.63 -7.42 -20.34
N GLY A 311 -2.87 -6.55 -21.01
CA GLY A 311 -2.11 -6.92 -22.20
C GLY A 311 -1.06 -7.99 -21.91
N ALA A 312 -0.26 -7.82 -20.86
CA ALA A 312 0.75 -8.78 -20.45
C ALA A 312 0.12 -10.10 -19.95
N LYS A 313 -0.93 -10.02 -19.12
CA LYS A 313 -1.63 -11.18 -18.57
C LYS A 313 -2.29 -12.02 -19.65
N THR A 314 -2.95 -11.38 -20.62
CA THR A 314 -3.59 -12.10 -21.75
C THR A 314 -2.55 -12.89 -22.55
N LYS A 315 -1.37 -12.29 -22.79
CA LYS A 315 -0.30 -12.97 -23.51
C LYS A 315 0.32 -14.12 -22.71
N ALA A 316 0.56 -13.92 -21.42
CA ALA A 316 1.00 -14.97 -20.51
C ALA A 316 0.01 -16.15 -20.45
N ASP A 317 -1.29 -15.87 -20.40
CA ASP A 317 -2.34 -16.90 -20.37
C ASP A 317 -2.42 -17.69 -21.67
N GLU A 318 -2.24 -17.02 -22.82
CA GLU A 318 -2.15 -17.67 -24.13
C GLU A 318 -0.98 -18.68 -24.17
N TYR A 319 0.20 -18.27 -23.69
CA TYR A 319 1.37 -19.14 -23.61
C TYR A 319 1.15 -20.31 -22.66
N CYS A 320 0.61 -20.08 -21.45
CA CYS A 320 0.30 -21.16 -20.51
C CYS A 320 -0.63 -22.21 -21.13
N ARG A 321 -1.68 -21.78 -21.86
CA ARG A 321 -2.60 -22.69 -22.57
C ARG A 321 -1.92 -23.46 -23.70
N ARG A 322 -0.91 -22.88 -24.37
CA ARG A 322 -0.12 -23.56 -25.40
C ARG A 322 0.81 -24.60 -24.79
N LEU A 323 1.53 -24.23 -23.73
CA LEU A 323 2.43 -25.11 -22.98
C LEU A 323 1.69 -26.31 -22.37
N GLN A 324 0.44 -26.14 -21.93
CA GLN A 324 -0.38 -27.26 -21.46
C GLN A 324 -0.74 -28.31 -22.54
N LYS A 325 -0.70 -27.94 -23.83
CA LYS A 325 -1.01 -28.87 -24.92
C LYS A 325 0.18 -29.74 -25.33
N GLY A 326 1.37 -29.47 -24.78
CA GLY A 326 2.62 -30.14 -25.10
C GLY A 326 3.75 -29.13 -25.31
N THR A 327 4.95 -29.65 -25.57
CA THR A 327 6.15 -28.84 -25.84
C THR A 327 6.00 -28.10 -27.17
N PRO A 328 5.96 -26.74 -27.16
CA PRO A 328 5.94 -25.93 -28.38
C PRO A 328 7.22 -26.10 -29.21
N SER A 329 7.23 -25.54 -30.42
CA SER A 329 8.45 -25.48 -31.24
C SER A 329 9.52 -24.61 -30.58
N HIS A 330 10.79 -24.83 -30.95
CA HIS A 330 11.90 -24.03 -30.45
C HIS A 330 11.72 -22.52 -30.73
N GLU A 331 11.15 -22.15 -31.87
CA GLU A 331 10.86 -20.75 -32.21
C GLU A 331 9.79 -20.14 -31.30
N GLU A 332 8.76 -20.92 -30.98
CA GLU A 332 7.70 -20.50 -30.05
C GLU A 332 8.24 -20.34 -28.63
N LEU A 333 9.10 -21.27 -28.17
CA LEU A 333 9.78 -21.16 -26.89
C LEU A 333 10.70 -19.93 -26.82
N ALA A 334 11.44 -19.65 -27.89
CA ALA A 334 12.30 -18.46 -27.97
C ALA A 334 11.48 -17.15 -27.91
N GLU A 335 10.29 -17.12 -28.48
CA GLU A 335 9.37 -15.97 -28.37
C GLU A 335 8.82 -15.80 -26.95
N MET A 336 8.44 -16.89 -26.28
CA MET A 336 8.02 -16.87 -24.87
C MET A 336 9.15 -16.46 -23.92
N LEU A 337 10.38 -16.93 -24.12
CA LEU A 337 11.55 -16.50 -23.35
C LEU A 337 11.83 -15.01 -23.55
N ARG A 338 11.66 -14.51 -24.78
CA ARG A 338 11.79 -13.08 -25.06
C ARG A 338 10.75 -12.27 -24.30
N PHE A 339 9.51 -12.75 -24.19
CA PHE A 339 8.49 -12.12 -23.36
C PHE A 339 8.91 -12.08 -21.87
N LEU A 340 9.42 -13.18 -21.32
CA LEU A 340 9.94 -13.20 -19.95
C LEU A 340 11.05 -12.16 -19.74
N ARG A 341 12.04 -12.12 -20.65
CA ARG A 341 13.23 -11.27 -20.55
C ARG A 341 12.94 -9.79 -20.82
N GLU A 342 12.12 -9.48 -21.82
CA GLU A 342 11.89 -8.10 -22.27
C GLU A 342 10.67 -7.44 -21.62
N VAL A 343 9.60 -8.20 -21.33
CA VAL A 343 8.36 -7.65 -20.75
C VAL A 343 8.36 -7.80 -19.23
N LEU A 344 8.67 -8.99 -18.72
CA LEU A 344 8.69 -9.27 -17.27
C LEU A 344 10.06 -9.05 -16.63
N CYS A 345 11.10 -8.78 -17.44
CA CYS A 345 12.45 -8.54 -16.95
C CYS A 345 13.03 -9.69 -16.11
N ILE A 346 12.65 -10.93 -16.44
CA ILE A 346 13.18 -12.13 -15.81
C ILE A 346 14.40 -12.58 -16.61
N THR A 347 15.57 -12.54 -15.98
CA THR A 347 16.86 -12.92 -16.59
C THR A 347 17.57 -13.99 -15.75
N HIS A 348 18.78 -14.39 -16.16
CA HIS A 348 19.55 -15.45 -15.51
C HIS A 348 18.80 -16.80 -15.45
N ASP A 349 17.90 -17.01 -16.41
CA ASP A 349 17.06 -18.21 -16.54
C ASP A 349 17.85 -19.48 -16.89
N LYS A 350 19.08 -19.34 -17.41
CA LYS A 350 19.92 -20.44 -17.90
C LYS A 350 19.21 -21.31 -18.94
N SER A 351 18.21 -20.79 -19.64
CA SER A 351 17.40 -21.58 -20.58
C SER A 351 18.19 -22.05 -21.79
N ASP A 352 19.28 -21.34 -22.13
CA ASP A 352 20.08 -21.61 -23.33
C ASP A 352 20.80 -22.98 -23.30
N VAL A 353 20.90 -23.60 -22.12
CA VAL A 353 21.49 -24.93 -21.93
C VAL A 353 20.46 -26.00 -21.54
N MET A 354 19.18 -25.64 -21.51
CA MET A 354 18.09 -26.54 -21.15
C MET A 354 17.52 -27.23 -22.40
N PRO A 355 17.12 -28.52 -22.32
CA PRO A 355 16.26 -29.13 -23.32
C PRO A 355 14.91 -28.41 -23.42
N ASP A 356 14.30 -28.39 -24.62
CA ASP A 356 13.05 -27.69 -24.89
C ASP A 356 11.90 -28.06 -23.92
N GLU A 357 11.81 -29.32 -23.46
CA GLU A 357 10.82 -29.74 -22.45
C GLU A 357 11.03 -29.07 -21.08
N GLN A 358 12.29 -28.88 -20.68
CA GLN A 358 12.63 -28.18 -19.45
C GLN A 358 12.41 -26.68 -19.60
N VAL A 359 12.71 -26.11 -20.77
CA VAL A 359 12.39 -24.71 -21.11
C VAL A 359 10.88 -24.48 -21.03
N ALA A 360 10.06 -25.36 -21.62
CA ALA A 360 8.61 -25.27 -21.57
C ALA A 360 8.08 -25.31 -20.13
N SER A 361 8.60 -26.24 -19.31
CA SER A 361 8.23 -26.37 -17.89
C SER A 361 8.64 -25.13 -17.09
N TYR A 362 9.82 -24.59 -17.34
CA TYR A 362 10.34 -23.36 -16.73
C TYR A 362 9.46 -22.15 -17.08
N ILE A 363 9.16 -21.94 -18.37
CA ILE A 363 8.31 -20.83 -18.82
C ILE A 363 6.93 -20.94 -18.18
N PHE A 364 6.32 -22.13 -18.16
CA PHE A 364 5.03 -22.32 -17.52
C PHE A 364 5.08 -21.95 -16.03
N ALA A 365 6.10 -22.43 -15.30
CA ALA A 365 6.28 -22.13 -13.89
C ALA A 365 6.49 -20.63 -13.61
N LYS A 366 7.11 -19.88 -14.55
CA LYS A 366 7.28 -18.42 -14.45
C LYS A 366 6.02 -17.65 -14.81
N LEU A 367 5.32 -18.04 -15.88
CA LEU A 367 4.13 -17.33 -16.34
C LEU A 367 2.90 -17.59 -15.47
N ASN A 368 2.73 -18.80 -14.95
CA ASN A 368 1.58 -19.18 -14.13
C ASN A 368 1.75 -18.73 -12.66
N ARG A 369 1.87 -17.42 -12.48
CA ARG A 369 2.00 -16.73 -11.19
C ARG A 369 1.07 -15.51 -11.17
N PRO A 370 0.72 -14.99 -9.99
CA PRO A 370 0.13 -13.66 -9.89
C PRO A 370 1.00 -12.61 -10.60
N MET A 371 0.36 -11.57 -11.14
CA MET A 371 1.05 -10.50 -11.87
C MET A 371 0.70 -9.14 -11.30
N ARG A 372 1.65 -8.20 -11.32
CA ARG A 372 1.44 -6.82 -10.91
C ARG A 372 2.12 -5.83 -11.85
N VAL A 373 1.44 -4.72 -12.09
CA VAL A 373 2.01 -3.49 -12.65
C VAL A 373 2.16 -2.50 -11.51
N CYS A 374 3.37 -1.94 -11.35
CA CYS A 374 3.69 -1.00 -10.29
C CYS A 374 4.06 0.35 -10.90
N GLY A 375 3.33 1.40 -10.54
CA GLY A 375 3.71 2.76 -10.89
C GLY A 375 5.03 3.15 -10.23
N MET A 376 5.91 3.84 -10.94
CA MET A 376 7.19 4.33 -10.45
C MET A 376 7.27 5.83 -10.67
N VAL A 377 7.40 6.59 -9.59
CA VAL A 377 7.53 8.05 -9.61
C VAL A 377 9.01 8.39 -9.48
N LYS A 378 9.47 9.42 -10.20
CA LYS A 378 10.85 9.90 -10.05
C LYS A 378 11.10 10.33 -8.61
N ASN A 379 12.25 9.92 -8.07
CA ASN A 379 12.60 10.23 -6.70
C ASN A 379 13.11 11.68 -6.59
N GLU A 380 12.35 12.53 -5.90
CA GLU A 380 12.70 13.92 -5.62
C GLU A 380 13.13 14.11 -4.14
N GLY A 381 13.57 13.02 -3.49
CA GLY A 381 13.96 13.00 -2.07
C GLY A 381 12.91 12.43 -1.13
N GLU A 382 11.87 11.79 -1.66
CA GLU A 382 10.81 11.18 -0.85
C GLU A 382 11.24 9.79 -0.32
N PRO A 383 10.98 9.47 0.95
CA PRO A 383 11.29 8.16 1.50
C PRO A 383 10.31 7.10 0.96
N GLY A 384 10.83 5.98 0.48
CA GLY A 384 10.01 4.87 -0.01
C GLY A 384 10.83 3.69 -0.53
N GLY A 385 10.13 2.61 -0.88
CA GLY A 385 10.75 1.45 -1.53
C GLY A 385 11.19 1.80 -2.95
N GLY A 386 12.45 1.53 -3.27
CA GLY A 386 13.03 1.73 -4.59
C GLY A 386 12.81 0.51 -5.51
N PRO A 387 12.78 0.70 -6.84
CA PRO A 387 12.70 -0.40 -7.79
C PRO A 387 14.11 -0.95 -8.10
N PHE A 388 14.30 -2.25 -7.93
CA PHE A 388 15.57 -2.95 -8.14
C PHE A 388 15.37 -4.23 -8.93
N LEU A 389 16.45 -4.74 -9.53
CA LEU A 389 16.56 -6.10 -10.04
C LEU A 389 17.23 -6.95 -8.96
N ALA A 390 16.48 -7.89 -8.38
CA ALA A 390 16.91 -8.71 -7.25
C ALA A 390 17.03 -10.19 -7.65
N TYR A 391 17.97 -10.89 -7.01
CA TYR A 391 18.11 -12.34 -7.17
C TYR A 391 16.99 -13.06 -6.42
N ASN A 392 16.32 -13.95 -7.13
CA ASN A 392 15.32 -14.87 -6.60
C ASN A 392 15.99 -16.13 -6.03
N PRO A 393 15.29 -16.92 -5.18
CA PRO A 393 15.83 -18.17 -4.64
C PRO A 393 16.22 -19.21 -5.69
N ASP A 394 15.59 -19.20 -6.87
CA ASP A 394 15.93 -20.08 -7.99
C ASP A 394 17.12 -19.59 -8.84
N GLY A 395 17.74 -18.48 -8.44
CA GLY A 395 18.89 -17.87 -9.11
C GLY A 395 18.54 -16.97 -10.28
N THR A 396 17.26 -16.82 -10.64
CA THR A 396 16.84 -15.83 -11.64
C THR A 396 16.90 -14.41 -11.06
N VAL A 397 16.97 -13.41 -11.93
CA VAL A 397 16.87 -12.00 -11.54
C VAL A 397 15.56 -11.44 -12.04
N SER A 398 14.86 -10.66 -11.21
CA SER A 398 13.59 -10.04 -11.59
C SER A 398 13.30 -8.72 -10.84
N PRO A 399 12.35 -7.90 -11.33
CA PRO A 399 12.01 -6.63 -10.69
C PRO A 399 11.36 -6.78 -9.32
N GLN A 400 11.90 -6.10 -8.31
CA GLN A 400 11.38 -6.06 -6.93
C GLN A 400 11.37 -4.63 -6.39
N ILE A 401 10.42 -4.34 -5.49
CA ILE A 401 10.35 -3.07 -4.75
C ILE A 401 11.01 -3.32 -3.40
N LEU A 402 12.13 -2.67 -3.09
CA LEU A 402 12.90 -2.94 -1.87
C LEU A 402 13.01 -1.69 -1.00
N GLU A 403 12.92 -1.88 0.30
CA GLU A 403 13.21 -0.83 1.29
C GLU A 403 14.69 -0.88 1.70
N SER A 404 15.23 0.25 2.15
CA SER A 404 16.65 0.35 2.54
C SER A 404 17.04 -0.63 3.64
N VAL A 405 16.12 -0.96 4.56
CA VAL A 405 16.35 -1.91 5.66
C VAL A 405 16.59 -3.34 5.18
N GLN A 406 16.24 -3.66 3.94
CA GLN A 406 16.42 -4.98 3.34
C GLN A 406 17.76 -5.11 2.59
N LEU A 407 18.55 -4.04 2.52
CA LEU A 407 19.80 -3.96 1.79
C LEU A 407 20.99 -3.79 2.74
N ASP A 408 22.09 -4.49 2.46
CA ASP A 408 23.34 -4.30 3.18
C ASP A 408 24.04 -3.03 2.70
N THR A 409 23.72 -1.88 3.28
CA THR A 409 24.35 -0.60 2.92
C THR A 409 25.80 -0.48 3.41
N SER A 410 26.33 -1.48 4.13
CA SER A 410 27.75 -1.52 4.46
C SER A 410 28.60 -2.07 3.30
N ASP A 411 27.99 -2.82 2.39
CA ASP A 411 28.58 -3.18 1.10
C ASP A 411 28.53 -1.96 0.16
N LYS A 412 29.72 -1.47 -0.23
CA LYS A 412 29.88 -0.34 -1.14
C LYS A 412 29.17 -0.53 -2.49
N ARG A 413 29.11 -1.76 -3.01
CA ARG A 413 28.42 -2.07 -4.28
C ARG A 413 26.92 -1.84 -4.13
N ILE A 414 26.34 -2.35 -3.05
CA ILE A 414 24.92 -2.22 -2.75
C ILE A 414 24.57 -0.75 -2.45
N GLU A 415 25.42 -0.06 -1.68
CA GLU A 415 25.28 1.37 -1.41
C GLU A 415 25.29 2.21 -2.71
N GLU A 416 26.16 1.88 -3.66
CA GLU A 416 26.23 2.57 -4.96
C GLU A 416 24.95 2.32 -5.77
N ILE A 417 24.51 1.06 -5.91
CA ILE A 417 23.26 0.72 -6.61
C ILE A 417 22.07 1.47 -5.99
N PHE A 418 21.98 1.48 -4.66
CA PHE A 418 20.92 2.18 -3.94
C PHE A 418 20.90 3.67 -4.26
N ARG A 419 22.08 4.33 -4.28
CA ARG A 419 22.20 5.76 -4.61
C ARG A 419 21.87 6.10 -6.06
N ARG A 420 22.01 5.15 -6.99
CA ARG A 420 21.66 5.34 -8.41
C ARG A 420 20.17 5.14 -8.68
N SER A 421 19.38 4.67 -7.70
CA SER A 421 17.94 4.56 -7.85
C SER A 421 17.31 5.91 -8.20
N THR A 422 16.62 5.95 -9.33
CA THR A 422 16.03 7.18 -9.89
C THR A 422 14.55 7.34 -9.55
N HIS A 423 13.92 6.29 -9.03
CA HIS A 423 12.48 6.21 -8.82
C HIS A 423 12.15 5.57 -7.47
N PHE A 424 10.90 5.70 -7.05
CA PHE A 424 10.33 4.97 -5.93
C PHE A 424 8.89 4.56 -6.25
N ASN A 425 8.38 3.56 -5.52
CA ASN A 425 6.99 3.14 -5.67
C ASN A 425 6.07 3.93 -4.72
N PRO A 426 5.05 4.65 -5.24
CA PRO A 426 4.08 5.38 -4.42
C PRO A 426 3.00 4.49 -3.79
N VAL A 427 3.12 3.16 -3.90
CA VAL A 427 2.06 2.18 -3.63
C VAL A 427 0.82 2.48 -4.50
N ASP A 428 1.03 2.53 -5.82
CA ASP A 428 -0.04 2.48 -6.82
C ASP A 428 0.21 1.25 -7.70
N LEU A 429 -0.56 0.20 -7.42
CA LEU A 429 -0.37 -1.14 -7.97
C LEU A 429 -1.65 -1.60 -8.65
N VAL A 430 -1.50 -2.37 -9.73
CA VAL A 430 -2.61 -3.09 -10.37
C VAL A 430 -2.22 -4.55 -10.49
N CYS A 431 -3.03 -5.43 -9.91
CA CYS A 431 -2.70 -6.83 -9.69
C CYS A 431 -3.68 -7.75 -10.42
N ALA A 432 -3.19 -8.81 -11.07
CA ALA A 432 -3.99 -9.93 -11.56
C ALA A 432 -3.76 -11.14 -10.65
N ILE A 433 -4.83 -11.68 -10.08
CA ILE A 433 -4.77 -12.69 -8.99
C ILE A 433 -5.38 -14.04 -9.37
N LYS A 434 -5.69 -14.25 -10.65
CA LYS A 434 -6.22 -15.50 -11.19
C LYS A 434 -5.27 -16.11 -12.22
N ASP A 435 -5.22 -17.42 -12.26
CA ASP A 435 -4.46 -18.20 -13.24
C ASP A 435 -5.09 -18.10 -14.64
N PHE A 436 -4.45 -18.75 -15.62
CA PHE A 436 -4.91 -18.75 -17.01
C PHE A 436 -6.22 -19.53 -17.22
N GLU A 437 -6.66 -20.34 -16.26
CA GLU A 437 -7.95 -21.06 -16.25
C GLU A 437 -9.06 -20.25 -15.54
N GLY A 438 -8.72 -19.08 -14.98
CA GLY A 438 -9.64 -18.24 -14.23
C GLY A 438 -9.82 -18.66 -12.77
N ARG A 439 -8.97 -19.57 -12.25
CA ARG A 439 -8.97 -19.96 -10.83
C ARG A 439 -8.10 -18.99 -10.04
N LYS A 440 -8.51 -18.71 -8.81
CA LYS A 440 -7.76 -17.82 -7.92
C LYS A 440 -6.46 -18.48 -7.46
N PHE A 441 -5.35 -17.74 -7.52
CA PHE A 441 -4.12 -18.15 -6.86
C PHE A 441 -4.30 -18.07 -5.34
N HIS A 442 -3.69 -18.99 -4.61
CA HIS A 442 -3.51 -18.83 -3.17
C HIS A 442 -2.29 -17.93 -2.94
N LEU A 443 -2.52 -16.63 -2.72
CA LEU A 443 -1.45 -15.62 -2.79
C LEU A 443 -0.36 -15.81 -1.74
N THR A 444 -0.70 -16.45 -0.61
CA THR A 444 0.24 -16.79 0.47
C THR A 444 1.29 -17.83 0.07
N ASP A 445 1.05 -18.61 -0.99
CA ASP A 445 2.03 -19.55 -1.55
C ASP A 445 3.17 -18.82 -2.28
N HIS A 446 2.98 -17.55 -2.63
CA HIS A 446 3.94 -16.71 -3.34
C HIS A 446 4.69 -15.72 -2.43
N VAL A 447 4.57 -15.88 -1.10
CA VAL A 447 5.23 -15.04 -0.09
C VAL A 447 6.63 -15.56 0.18
N ASP A 448 7.63 -14.70 0.02
CA ASP A 448 8.98 -14.98 0.48
C ASP A 448 9.11 -14.68 1.98
N ARG A 449 9.06 -15.74 2.79
CA ARG A 449 9.15 -15.66 4.26
C ARG A 449 10.53 -15.17 4.75
N SER A 450 11.55 -15.17 3.90
CA SER A 450 12.91 -14.75 4.26
C SER A 450 13.12 -13.23 4.22
N THR A 451 12.15 -12.47 3.71
CA THR A 451 12.31 -11.00 3.55
C THR A 451 11.57 -10.19 4.60
N GLY A 452 11.26 -10.78 5.75
CA GLY A 452 10.83 -10.01 6.92
C GLY A 452 11.96 -9.12 7.45
N PHE A 453 11.66 -8.32 8.47
CA PHE A 453 12.70 -7.59 9.18
C PHE A 453 12.37 -7.47 10.66
N ILE A 454 13.37 -7.15 11.47
CA ILE A 454 13.22 -6.95 12.92
C ILE A 454 13.29 -5.46 13.19
N SER A 455 12.29 -4.92 13.88
CA SER A 455 12.31 -3.54 14.35
C SER A 455 12.43 -3.47 15.86
N GLU A 456 13.26 -2.54 16.33
CA GLU A 456 13.39 -2.24 17.75
C GLU A 456 12.36 -1.20 18.16
N LYS A 457 11.65 -1.45 19.27
CA LYS A 457 10.61 -0.57 19.82
C LYS A 457 10.79 -0.47 21.33
N SER A 458 10.19 0.56 21.93
CA SER A 458 10.04 0.66 23.37
C SER A 458 8.56 0.54 23.75
N VAL A 459 8.25 -0.29 24.74
CA VAL A 459 6.92 -0.45 25.33
C VAL A 459 7.06 -0.26 26.84
N ASP A 460 6.38 0.75 27.39
CA ASP A 460 6.41 1.09 28.81
C ASP A 460 7.84 1.24 29.39
N GLY A 461 8.77 1.76 28.57
CA GLY A 461 10.18 1.95 28.92
C GLY A 461 11.08 0.74 28.72
N VAL A 462 10.54 -0.41 28.29
CA VAL A 462 11.30 -1.63 27.99
C VAL A 462 11.58 -1.71 26.49
N GLU A 463 12.84 -1.95 26.12
CA GLU A 463 13.24 -2.21 24.74
C GLU A 463 12.87 -3.64 24.32
N ILE A 464 12.21 -3.74 23.16
CA ILE A 464 11.73 -4.98 22.57
C ILE A 464 12.14 -5.07 21.10
N LYS A 465 12.33 -6.29 20.62
CA LYS A 465 12.42 -6.65 19.21
C LYS A 465 11.06 -7.16 18.75
N ALA A 466 10.56 -6.57 17.67
CA ALA A 466 9.33 -6.97 17.02
C ALA A 466 9.63 -7.44 15.59
N LEU A 467 8.99 -8.54 15.19
CA LEU A 467 9.08 -9.04 13.82
C LEU A 467 8.06 -8.30 12.95
N GLU A 468 8.50 -7.79 11.81
CA GLU A 468 7.62 -7.31 10.74
C GLU A 468 7.62 -8.34 9.62
N ARG A 469 6.41 -8.75 9.20
CA ARG A 469 6.24 -9.76 8.14
C ARG A 469 6.78 -9.23 6.81
N PRO A 470 7.11 -10.13 5.86
CA PRO A 470 7.41 -9.75 4.48
C PRO A 470 6.37 -8.74 3.98
N GLY A 471 6.80 -7.53 3.65
CA GLY A 471 5.90 -6.45 3.29
C GLY A 471 5.07 -6.75 2.04
N LEU A 472 3.87 -6.15 1.95
CA LEU A 472 2.88 -6.50 0.93
C LEU A 472 3.46 -6.42 -0.50
N TRP A 473 4.03 -5.29 -0.86
CA TRP A 473 4.54 -5.01 -2.21
C TRP A 473 6.01 -5.36 -2.39
N ASN A 474 6.64 -6.02 -1.41
CA ASN A 474 7.98 -6.56 -1.54
C ASN A 474 7.93 -8.08 -1.36
N GLY A 475 8.21 -8.58 -0.17
CA GLY A 475 8.28 -9.99 0.17
C GLY A 475 7.00 -10.79 -0.03
N ALA A 476 5.84 -10.23 0.31
CA ALA A 476 4.57 -10.95 0.13
C ALA A 476 4.14 -11.08 -1.33
N MET A 477 4.76 -10.31 -2.23
CA MET A 477 4.59 -10.36 -3.67
C MET A 477 5.93 -10.70 -4.37
N SER A 478 6.86 -11.35 -3.66
CA SER A 478 8.21 -11.61 -4.17
C SER A 478 8.15 -12.54 -5.39
N ASP A 479 7.36 -13.61 -5.32
CA ASP A 479 7.20 -14.56 -6.43
C ASP A 479 6.11 -14.15 -7.44
N TRP A 480 5.93 -12.85 -7.68
CA TRP A 480 4.96 -12.32 -8.63
C TRP A 480 5.65 -11.78 -9.89
N ASN A 481 5.00 -11.96 -11.04
CA ASN A 481 5.43 -11.33 -12.28
C ASN A 481 5.24 -9.81 -12.18
N THR A 482 6.33 -9.06 -12.28
CA THR A 482 6.34 -7.63 -11.96
C THR A 482 6.71 -6.79 -13.18
N ILE A 483 5.90 -5.78 -13.48
CA ILE A 483 6.17 -4.79 -14.53
C ILE A 483 6.22 -3.41 -13.88
N PHE A 484 7.31 -2.68 -14.07
CA PHE A 484 7.43 -1.30 -13.61
C PHE A 484 7.07 -0.34 -14.71
N VAL A 485 6.28 0.69 -14.38
CA VAL A 485 5.83 1.71 -15.31
C VAL A 485 6.11 3.09 -14.73
N GLU A 486 6.85 3.93 -15.44
CA GLU A 486 7.06 5.32 -15.02
C GLU A 486 5.71 6.07 -15.07
N VAL A 487 5.37 6.74 -13.98
CA VAL A 487 4.17 7.57 -13.85
C VAL A 487 4.54 9.00 -13.43
N PRO A 488 3.75 10.02 -13.80
CA PRO A 488 4.01 11.40 -13.42
C PRO A 488 3.99 11.60 -11.89
N ALA A 489 4.78 12.55 -11.40
CA ALA A 489 4.84 12.88 -9.97
C ALA A 489 3.48 13.34 -9.41
N GLU A 490 2.64 13.94 -10.25
CA GLU A 490 1.28 14.37 -9.93
C GLU A 490 0.34 13.22 -9.55
N THR A 491 0.74 11.96 -9.79
CA THR A 491 0.00 10.77 -9.33
C THR A 491 0.27 10.43 -7.84
N PHE A 492 1.24 11.10 -7.22
CA PHE A 492 1.66 10.88 -5.84
C PHE A 492 1.55 12.16 -5.01
N ASN A 493 0.45 12.27 -4.26
CA ASN A 493 0.19 13.37 -3.33
C ASN A 493 -0.28 12.81 -1.98
N PRO A 494 0.61 12.15 -1.22
CA PRO A 494 0.25 11.64 0.09
C PRO A 494 0.19 12.76 1.13
N VAL A 495 -0.74 12.66 2.06
CA VAL A 495 -0.80 13.54 3.23
C VAL A 495 -0.15 12.85 4.43
N LYS A 496 1.12 13.16 4.73
CA LYS A 496 1.87 12.58 5.85
C LYS A 496 1.80 13.42 7.12
N THR A 497 1.74 14.75 6.98
CA THR A 497 1.55 15.75 8.04
C THR A 497 0.34 16.63 7.74
N VAL A 498 -0.23 17.31 8.74
CA VAL A 498 -1.38 18.20 8.50
C VAL A 498 -1.08 19.30 7.49
N ASN A 499 0.13 19.86 7.50
CA ASN A 499 0.51 20.93 6.58
C ASN A 499 0.68 20.45 5.13
N ASP A 500 0.73 19.14 4.86
CA ASP A 500 0.71 18.63 3.48
C ASP A 500 -0.60 18.99 2.77
N LEU A 501 -1.71 19.14 3.52
CA LEU A 501 -2.96 19.63 2.97
C LEU A 501 -2.86 21.07 2.42
N LEU A 502 -1.83 21.84 2.79
CA LEU A 502 -1.60 23.19 2.25
C LEU A 502 -0.85 23.17 0.91
N ARG A 503 -0.31 22.02 0.48
CA ARG A 503 0.38 21.90 -0.81
C ARG A 503 -0.61 22.18 -1.95
N PRO A 504 -0.15 22.75 -3.10
CA PRO A 504 -1.02 23.07 -4.22
C PRO A 504 -1.89 21.91 -4.70
N ALA A 505 -1.40 20.68 -4.62
CA ALA A 505 -2.14 19.47 -5.01
C ALA A 505 -3.42 19.21 -4.19
N HIS A 506 -3.52 19.74 -2.97
CA HIS A 506 -4.68 19.59 -2.09
C HIS A 506 -5.53 20.86 -1.99
N GLN A 507 -5.13 21.93 -2.69
CA GLN A 507 -5.80 23.22 -2.68
C GLN A 507 -6.56 23.45 -4.00
N ILE A 508 -7.74 24.06 -3.89
CA ILE A 508 -8.61 24.48 -5.00
C ILE A 508 -8.62 26.00 -5.09
#